data_AF-A0A175W7Z9-F1
#
_entry.id   AF-A0A175W7Z9-F1
#
_cell.length_a   1.000
_cell.length_b   1.000
_cell.length_c   1.000
_cell.angle_alpha   90.00
_cell.angle_beta   90.00
_cell.angle_gamma   90.00
#
_symmetry.space_group_name_H-M   'P 1'
#
loop_
_entity.id
_entity.type
_entity.pdbx_description
1 polymer ?
#
loop_
_entity_poly.entity_id
_entity_poly.type
_entity_poly.pdbx_seq_one_letter_code
_entity_poly.pdbx_strand_id
1 'polypeptide(L)'
;MGQRTETSKPEILIALLGVTGAGKTTFARLVSGDTSLKVGHSIHSCTQEPEVVRFKFSGYPIVLIDTPGFDDDSRSDVEILEELAAWMAQHGHLKHKQLDGLILLHPITVLRAGGAERKRTRLLKNILGPQAYKHIVIATTMHEHLNSEADINERVDGRRQELWGDMVNQGTKLVQHFNNKESADNIIDMIIQISKKLGKLRSLLQDELARDPRLIETTAGKDVKKQLEEEIRKVTTQLEQNRGKRPRKPLKRDKSQAGITARRAWRDWRDDQKELEEKLAMLQFRLKRLNSLSY
;
A
#
# COMPACT_ATOMS: atom_id res chain seq x y z
N MET A 1 10.17 -34.80 -39.91
CA MET A 1 8.94 -34.33 -39.25
C MET A 1 9.28 -34.03 -37.79
N GLY A 2 9.89 -32.87 -37.51
CA GLY A 2 10.09 -32.41 -36.15
C GLY A 2 8.84 -31.64 -35.74
N GLN A 3 7.98 -32.24 -34.94
CA GLN A 3 6.95 -31.46 -34.25
C GLN A 3 7.70 -30.47 -33.34
N ARG A 4 7.84 -29.21 -33.79
CA ARG A 4 8.15 -28.10 -32.90
C ARG A 4 7.00 -28.07 -31.91
N THR A 5 7.23 -28.57 -30.71
CA THR A 5 6.39 -28.24 -29.56
C THR A 5 6.41 -26.73 -29.47
N GLU A 6 5.32 -26.05 -29.84
CA GLU A 6 5.17 -24.62 -29.54
C GLU A 6 5.35 -24.49 -28.04
N THR A 7 6.52 -24.02 -27.61
CA THR A 7 6.76 -23.71 -26.21
C THR A 7 5.76 -22.63 -25.85
N SER A 8 4.77 -22.97 -25.02
CA SER A 8 3.77 -22.03 -24.55
C SER A 8 4.47 -20.80 -23.97
N LYS A 9 3.99 -19.60 -24.30
CA LYS A 9 4.54 -18.36 -23.75
C LYS A 9 4.56 -18.41 -22.21
N PRO A 10 5.60 -17.86 -21.56
CA PRO A 10 5.72 -17.91 -20.10
C PRO A 10 4.58 -17.15 -19.41
N GLU A 11 4.22 -17.58 -18.21
CA GLU A 11 3.28 -16.86 -17.34
C GLU A 11 3.88 -15.52 -16.87
N ILE A 12 3.04 -14.47 -16.90
CA ILE A 12 3.36 -13.11 -16.46
C ILE A 12 2.54 -12.80 -15.20
N LEU A 13 3.24 -12.53 -14.11
CA LEU A 13 2.68 -12.31 -12.79
C LEU A 13 2.79 -10.83 -12.40
N ILE A 14 1.65 -10.20 -12.11
CA ILE A 14 1.57 -8.75 -11.92
C ILE A 14 0.82 -8.45 -10.61
N ALA A 15 1.42 -7.64 -9.75
CA ALA A 15 0.76 -7.15 -8.54
C ALA A 15 0.06 -5.81 -8.81
N LEU A 16 -1.19 -5.67 -8.35
CA LEU A 16 -1.94 -4.42 -8.36
C LEU A 16 -1.87 -3.76 -6.97
N LEU A 17 -1.25 -2.58 -6.89
CA LEU A 17 -1.21 -1.76 -5.68
C LEU A 17 -2.06 -0.50 -5.85
N GLY A 18 -2.47 0.12 -4.73
CA GLY A 18 -3.18 1.39 -4.72
C GLY A 18 -4.20 1.50 -3.58
N VAL A 19 -4.62 2.73 -3.29
CA VAL A 19 -5.64 3.04 -2.26
C VAL A 19 -6.93 2.26 -2.43
N THR A 20 -7.66 2.08 -1.33
CA THR A 20 -9.06 1.67 -1.44
C THR A 20 -9.80 2.63 -2.36
N GLY A 21 -10.55 2.08 -3.31
CA GLY A 21 -11.19 2.87 -4.35
C GLY A 21 -10.28 3.33 -5.49
N ALA A 22 -8.98 2.99 -5.52
CA ALA A 22 -8.09 3.37 -6.62
C ALA A 22 -8.46 2.82 -8.00
N GLY A 23 -9.35 1.82 -8.04
CA GLY A 23 -9.78 1.15 -9.26
C GLY A 23 -9.08 -0.19 -9.53
N LYS A 24 -8.39 -0.80 -8.55
CA LYS A 24 -7.68 -2.10 -8.73
C LYS A 24 -8.58 -3.20 -9.30
N THR A 25 -9.69 -3.49 -8.63
CA THR A 25 -10.66 -4.52 -9.06
C THR A 25 -11.35 -4.14 -10.38
N THR A 26 -11.62 -2.85 -10.60
CA THR A 26 -12.16 -2.35 -11.89
C THR A 26 -11.16 -2.57 -13.03
N PHE A 27 -9.89 -2.27 -12.81
CA PHE A 27 -8.80 -2.54 -13.75
C PHE A 27 -8.69 -4.04 -14.06
N ALA A 28 -8.71 -4.89 -13.04
CA ALA A 28 -8.66 -6.35 -13.21
C ALA A 28 -9.84 -6.86 -14.07
N ARG A 29 -11.06 -6.35 -13.85
CA ARG A 29 -12.24 -6.64 -14.68
C ARG A 29 -12.06 -6.20 -16.13
N LEU A 30 -11.59 -4.96 -16.36
CA LEU A 30 -11.44 -4.39 -17.70
C LEU A 30 -10.50 -5.22 -18.58
N VAL A 31 -9.36 -5.65 -18.02
CA VAL A 31 -8.35 -6.39 -18.79
C VAL A 31 -8.70 -7.87 -18.92
N SER A 32 -9.22 -8.50 -17.87
CA SER A 32 -9.59 -9.93 -17.92
C SER A 32 -10.88 -10.20 -18.69
N GLY A 33 -11.78 -9.21 -18.77
CA GLY A 33 -13.15 -9.41 -19.25
C GLY A 33 -14.04 -10.20 -18.28
N ASP A 34 -13.53 -10.55 -17.09
CA ASP A 34 -14.27 -11.30 -16.09
C ASP A 34 -15.25 -10.37 -15.35
N THR A 35 -16.52 -10.46 -15.71
CA THR A 35 -17.60 -9.69 -15.07
C THR A 35 -18.02 -10.23 -13.71
N SER A 36 -17.54 -11.43 -13.32
CA SER A 36 -17.89 -12.09 -12.06
C SER A 36 -17.11 -11.57 -10.85
N LEU A 37 -15.90 -11.02 -11.07
CA LEU A 37 -15.13 -10.31 -10.03
C LEU A 37 -16.06 -9.30 -9.36
N LYS A 38 -16.10 -9.19 -8.03
CA LYS A 38 -17.00 -8.22 -7.37
C LYS A 38 -16.26 -6.92 -7.09
N VAL A 39 -16.52 -5.86 -7.86
CA VAL A 39 -16.22 -4.48 -7.44
C VAL A 39 -17.25 -4.12 -6.39
N GLY A 40 -16.87 -4.34 -5.14
CA GLY A 40 -17.64 -3.89 -3.98
C GLY A 40 -16.75 -3.02 -3.12
N HIS A 41 -17.19 -1.79 -2.83
CA HIS A 41 -16.61 -0.96 -1.78
C HIS A 41 -17.05 -1.50 -0.41
N SER A 42 -16.65 -2.71 -0.04
CA SER A 42 -16.84 -3.16 1.35
C SER A 42 -15.74 -2.53 2.21
N ILE A 43 -16.08 -1.47 2.93
CA ILE A 43 -15.22 -0.79 3.93
C ILE A 43 -14.86 -1.73 5.11
N HIS A 44 -15.46 -2.92 5.18
CA HIS A 44 -15.28 -3.86 6.27
C HIS A 44 -14.78 -5.21 5.76
N SER A 45 -13.48 -5.33 5.49
CA SER A 45 -12.90 -6.67 5.35
C SER A 45 -11.47 -6.71 5.87
N CYS A 46 -11.33 -7.03 7.15
CA CYS A 46 -10.05 -7.21 7.82
C CYS A 46 -9.32 -8.52 7.43
N THR A 47 -9.87 -9.34 6.52
CA THR A 47 -9.29 -10.63 6.12
C THR A 47 -9.60 -10.98 4.65
N GLN A 48 -9.21 -10.15 3.70
CA GLN A 48 -9.26 -10.52 2.28
C GLN A 48 -7.95 -11.21 1.92
N GLU A 49 -7.99 -12.49 1.56
CA GLU A 49 -6.90 -13.10 0.82
C GLU A 49 -6.72 -12.36 -0.52
N PRO A 50 -5.50 -12.28 -1.09
CA PRO A 50 -5.31 -11.72 -2.42
C PRO A 50 -6.22 -12.37 -3.47
N GLU A 51 -7.01 -11.56 -4.18
CA GLU A 51 -7.84 -12.07 -5.28
C GLU A 51 -6.92 -12.28 -6.49
N VAL A 52 -6.87 -13.52 -6.97
CA VAL A 52 -6.00 -13.92 -8.09
C VAL A 52 -6.85 -14.06 -9.34
N VAL A 53 -6.63 -13.17 -10.31
CA VAL A 53 -7.34 -13.17 -11.60
C VAL A 53 -6.42 -13.71 -12.68
N ARG A 54 -6.87 -14.76 -13.39
CA ARG A 54 -6.11 -15.43 -14.45
C ARG A 54 -6.79 -15.27 -15.80
N PHE A 55 -6.07 -14.81 -16.81
CA PHE A 55 -6.58 -14.66 -18.17
C PHE A 55 -5.45 -14.77 -19.20
N LYS A 56 -5.79 -14.77 -20.49
CA LYS A 56 -4.78 -14.72 -21.57
C LYS A 56 -4.79 -13.35 -22.23
N PHE A 57 -3.62 -12.77 -22.44
CA PHE A 57 -3.45 -11.50 -23.15
C PHE A 57 -2.30 -11.61 -24.15
N SER A 58 -2.53 -11.29 -25.43
CA SER A 58 -1.52 -11.41 -26.50
C SER A 58 -0.82 -12.79 -26.53
N GLY A 59 -1.55 -13.85 -26.16
CA GLY A 59 -1.07 -15.23 -26.05
C GLY A 59 -0.29 -15.56 -24.77
N TYR A 60 0.01 -14.60 -23.90
CA TYR A 60 0.63 -14.84 -22.59
C TYR A 60 -0.44 -15.20 -21.54
N PRO A 61 -0.22 -16.21 -20.70
CA PRO A 61 -0.97 -16.38 -19.46
C PRO A 61 -0.62 -15.23 -18.51
N ILE A 62 -1.63 -14.45 -18.12
CA ILE A 62 -1.50 -13.34 -17.17
C ILE A 62 -2.14 -13.74 -15.85
N VAL A 63 -1.44 -13.44 -14.76
CA VAL A 63 -1.94 -13.56 -13.40
C VAL A 63 -1.86 -12.20 -12.75
N LEU A 64 -3.01 -11.60 -12.47
CA LEU A 64 -3.10 -10.42 -11.63
C LEU A 64 -3.33 -10.85 -10.19
N ILE A 65 -2.51 -10.31 -9.30
CA ILE A 65 -2.72 -10.38 -7.87
C ILE A 65 -3.32 -9.04 -7.48
N ASP A 66 -4.63 -8.99 -7.25
CA ASP A 66 -5.22 -7.89 -6.52
C ASP A 66 -4.80 -8.08 -5.07
N THR A 67 -3.87 -7.25 -4.59
CA THR A 67 -3.53 -7.23 -3.17
C THR A 67 -4.59 -6.39 -2.48
N PRO A 68 -5.57 -6.99 -1.78
CA PRO A 68 -6.59 -6.23 -1.10
C PRO A 68 -5.93 -5.30 -0.09
N GLY A 69 -6.39 -4.06 -0.10
CA GLY A 69 -6.10 -3.14 1.00
C GLY A 69 -4.63 -2.87 1.29
N PHE A 70 -3.72 -2.83 0.29
CA PHE A 70 -2.40 -2.16 0.46
C PHE A 70 -2.55 -0.78 1.15
N ASP A 71 -3.76 -0.21 1.09
CA ASP A 71 -4.18 1.07 1.65
C ASP A 71 -5.67 1.09 2.02
N ASP A 72 -6.11 0.14 2.84
CA ASP A 72 -7.18 0.52 3.75
C ASP A 72 -6.59 1.56 4.70
N ASP A 73 -7.21 2.74 4.86
CA ASP A 73 -6.75 3.74 5.85
C ASP A 73 -6.73 3.14 7.28
N SER A 74 -7.37 1.98 7.48
CA SER A 74 -7.28 1.20 8.71
C SER A 74 -5.98 0.40 8.87
N ARG A 75 -5.25 0.10 7.79
CA ARG A 75 -4.06 -0.76 7.83
C ARG A 75 -2.79 0.03 8.06
N SER A 76 -1.85 -0.59 8.75
CA SER A 76 -0.56 -0.01 9.09
C SER A 76 0.53 -0.39 8.11
N ASP A 77 1.55 0.46 8.02
CA ASP A 77 2.81 0.18 7.31
C ASP A 77 3.40 -1.19 7.67
N VAL A 78 3.22 -1.66 8.91
CA VAL A 78 3.67 -3.01 9.35
C VAL A 78 2.91 -4.12 8.64
N GLU A 79 1.58 -4.03 8.60
CA GLU A 79 0.73 -5.07 7.99
C GLU A 79 0.99 -5.14 6.48
N ILE A 80 1.13 -3.99 5.82
CA ILE A 80 1.46 -3.89 4.40
C ILE A 80 2.83 -4.52 4.12
N LEU A 81 3.84 -4.14 4.91
CA LEU A 81 5.20 -4.68 4.75
C LEU A 81 5.24 -6.18 5.02
N GLU A 82 4.53 -6.65 6.04
CA GLU A 82 4.45 -8.06 6.39
C GLU A 82 3.83 -8.89 5.27
N GLU A 83 2.70 -8.46 4.71
CA GLU A 83 2.04 -9.18 3.61
C GLU A 83 2.93 -9.25 2.36
N LEU A 84 3.58 -8.14 2.00
CA LEU A 84 4.50 -8.11 0.87
C LEU A 84 5.75 -8.97 1.13
N ALA A 85 6.32 -8.90 2.33
CA ALA A 85 7.46 -9.73 2.73
C ALA A 85 7.10 -11.21 2.70
N ALA A 86 5.98 -11.60 3.31
CA ALA A 86 5.48 -12.97 3.33
C ALA A 86 5.25 -13.48 1.91
N TRP A 87 4.58 -12.69 1.07
CA TRP A 87 4.33 -13.06 -0.32
C TRP A 87 5.65 -13.24 -1.08
N MET A 88 6.58 -12.29 -0.95
CA MET A 88 7.90 -12.35 -1.61
C MET A 88 8.78 -13.48 -1.09
N ALA A 89 8.70 -13.86 0.18
CA ALA A 89 9.48 -14.94 0.76
C ALA A 89 8.92 -16.32 0.39
N GLN A 90 7.61 -16.51 0.57
CA GLN A 90 6.92 -17.75 0.25
C GLN A 90 7.01 -18.10 -1.24
N HIS A 91 7.06 -17.09 -2.11
CA HIS A 91 6.95 -17.30 -3.55
C HIS A 91 8.17 -16.86 -4.35
N GLY A 92 9.02 -15.98 -3.83
CA GLY A 92 10.11 -15.37 -4.58
C GLY A 92 11.27 -16.30 -4.92
N HIS A 93 11.42 -17.42 -4.22
CA HIS A 93 12.41 -18.45 -4.55
C HIS A 93 11.96 -19.35 -5.71
N LEU A 94 10.66 -19.37 -6.02
CA LEU A 94 10.11 -20.10 -7.15
C LEU A 94 10.08 -19.17 -8.36
N LYS A 95 10.93 -19.42 -9.37
CA LYS A 95 11.00 -18.59 -10.60
C LYS A 95 9.63 -18.35 -11.26
N HIS A 96 8.72 -19.32 -11.17
CA HIS A 96 7.36 -19.23 -11.74
C HIS A 96 6.39 -18.41 -10.87
N LYS A 97 6.80 -17.93 -9.69
CA LYS A 97 6.01 -17.07 -8.81
C LYS A 97 6.69 -15.74 -8.46
N GLN A 98 7.80 -15.41 -9.12
CA GLN A 98 8.38 -14.07 -9.06
C GLN A 98 7.54 -13.10 -9.87
N LEU A 99 7.33 -11.89 -9.36
CA LEU A 99 6.64 -10.84 -10.10
C LEU A 99 7.40 -10.50 -11.38
N ASP A 100 6.66 -10.20 -12.44
CA ASP A 100 7.16 -9.61 -13.67
C ASP A 100 7.10 -8.08 -13.61
N GLY A 101 6.08 -7.57 -12.91
CA GLY A 101 5.92 -6.14 -12.71
C GLY A 101 4.85 -5.79 -11.69
N LEU A 102 4.76 -4.49 -11.44
CA LEU A 102 3.86 -3.90 -10.45
C LEU A 102 3.11 -2.74 -11.08
N ILE A 103 1.80 -2.69 -10.86
CA ILE A 103 0.97 -1.57 -11.28
C ILE A 103 0.50 -0.83 -10.02
N LEU A 104 0.95 0.40 -9.83
CA LEU A 104 0.45 1.29 -8.79
C LEU A 104 -0.67 2.15 -9.35
N LEU A 105 -1.91 1.82 -9.03
CA LEU A 105 -3.08 2.63 -9.37
C LEU A 105 -3.22 3.79 -8.39
N HIS A 106 -3.20 5.01 -8.90
CA HIS A 106 -3.14 6.21 -8.10
C HIS A 106 -4.23 7.23 -8.48
N PRO A 107 -5.28 7.42 -7.67
CA PRO A 107 -6.25 8.48 -7.86
C PRO A 107 -5.61 9.86 -7.81
N ILE A 108 -5.89 10.70 -8.81
CA ILE A 108 -5.43 12.09 -8.84
C ILE A 108 -6.54 13.07 -8.45
N THR A 109 -7.57 12.65 -7.72
CA THR A 109 -8.66 13.55 -7.30
C THR A 109 -8.20 14.61 -6.29
N VAL A 110 -7.26 14.25 -5.41
CA VAL A 110 -6.73 15.17 -4.39
C VAL A 110 -5.58 16.00 -4.96
N LEU A 111 -5.71 17.33 -4.83
CA LEU A 111 -4.76 18.31 -5.38
C LEU A 111 -3.31 18.04 -4.95
N ARG A 112 -3.06 17.82 -3.67
CA ARG A 112 -1.71 17.65 -3.12
C ARG A 112 -1.51 16.28 -2.49
N ALA A 113 -0.27 15.82 -2.51
CA ALA A 113 0.14 14.62 -1.80
C ALA A 113 0.06 14.81 -0.27
N GLY A 114 -0.79 14.01 0.37
CA GLY A 114 -0.96 13.99 1.83
C GLY A 114 0.13 13.20 2.55
N GLY A 115 0.25 13.37 3.87
CA GLY A 115 1.28 12.69 4.68
C GLY A 115 1.26 11.16 4.58
N ALA A 116 0.06 10.56 4.55
CA ALA A 116 -0.09 9.12 4.34
C ALA A 116 0.47 8.67 2.98
N GLU A 117 0.17 9.39 1.90
CA GLU A 117 0.69 9.11 0.55
C GLU A 117 2.23 9.12 0.50
N ARG A 118 2.86 10.07 1.20
CA ARG A 118 4.33 10.15 1.25
C ARG A 118 4.94 8.96 1.98
N LYS A 119 4.38 8.61 3.15
CA LYS A 119 4.84 7.46 3.94
C LYS A 119 4.74 6.16 3.14
N ARG A 120 3.61 5.96 2.47
CA ARG A 120 3.36 4.80 1.61
C ARG A 120 4.31 4.70 0.44
N THR A 121 4.48 5.81 -0.30
CA THR A 121 5.43 5.86 -1.42
C THR A 121 6.85 5.57 -0.93
N ARG A 122 7.24 6.10 0.22
CA ARG A 122 8.54 5.83 0.84
C ARG A 122 8.71 4.36 1.24
N LEU A 123 7.69 3.76 1.84
CA LEU A 123 7.70 2.33 2.18
C LEU A 123 7.85 1.48 0.91
N LEU A 124 7.07 1.77 -0.13
CA LEU A 124 7.15 1.07 -1.41
C LEU A 124 8.55 1.15 -2.03
N LYS A 125 9.19 2.33 -2.00
CA LYS A 125 10.58 2.51 -2.44
C LYS A 125 11.56 1.66 -1.64
N ASN A 126 11.41 1.62 -0.31
CA ASN A 126 12.26 0.81 0.55
C ASN A 126 12.07 -0.70 0.34
N ILE A 127 10.86 -1.14 -0.06
CA ILE A 127 10.59 -2.53 -0.41
C ILE A 127 11.20 -2.88 -1.77
N LEU A 128 10.93 -2.06 -2.79
CA LEU A 128 11.26 -2.37 -4.17
C LEU A 128 12.74 -2.12 -4.49
N GLY A 129 13.27 -0.96 -4.07
CA GLY A 129 14.60 -0.50 -4.42
C GLY A 129 14.80 -0.09 -5.88
N PRO A 130 15.83 0.73 -6.16
CA PRO A 130 16.20 1.23 -7.49
C PRO A 130 16.16 0.21 -8.64
N GLN A 131 16.64 -1.00 -8.38
CA GLN A 131 16.75 -2.07 -9.37
C GLN A 131 15.39 -2.56 -9.88
N ALA A 132 14.34 -2.47 -9.05
CA ALA A 132 12.99 -2.89 -9.39
C ALA A 132 12.18 -1.80 -10.11
N TYR A 133 12.63 -0.53 -10.11
CA TYR A 133 11.82 0.59 -10.60
C TYR A 133 11.43 0.48 -12.07
N LYS A 134 12.26 -0.16 -12.90
CA LYS A 134 11.96 -0.43 -14.32
C LYS A 134 10.81 -1.42 -14.52
N HIS A 135 10.41 -2.14 -13.48
CA HIS A 135 9.29 -3.08 -13.49
C HIS A 135 7.98 -2.48 -12.98
N ILE A 136 7.98 -1.18 -12.66
CA ILE A 136 6.82 -0.49 -12.10
C ILE A 136 6.15 0.36 -13.17
N VAL A 137 4.83 0.28 -13.22
CA VAL A 137 3.96 1.21 -13.92
C VAL A 137 3.10 1.92 -12.88
N ILE A 138 3.22 3.24 -12.77
CA ILE A 138 2.29 4.08 -12.03
C ILE A 138 1.19 4.50 -13.01
N ALA A 139 -0.03 4.04 -12.74
CA ALA A 139 -1.21 4.33 -13.53
C ALA A 139 -2.09 5.31 -12.76
N THR A 140 -2.11 6.57 -13.18
CA THR A 140 -2.97 7.58 -12.55
C THR A 140 -4.42 7.37 -12.98
N THR A 141 -5.35 7.48 -12.03
CA THR A 141 -6.78 7.17 -12.23
C THR A 141 -7.68 8.34 -11.82
N MET A 142 -8.97 8.23 -12.11
CA MET A 142 -10.00 9.25 -11.78
C MET A 142 -9.81 10.58 -12.50
N HIS A 143 -9.26 10.55 -13.72
CA HIS A 143 -9.11 11.74 -14.57
C HIS A 143 -10.46 12.36 -14.92
N GLU A 144 -11.50 11.54 -15.03
CA GLU A 144 -12.88 11.95 -15.32
C GLU A 144 -13.54 12.83 -14.23
N HIS A 145 -12.93 12.91 -13.05
CA HIS A 145 -13.41 13.75 -11.94
C HIS A 145 -12.78 15.15 -11.93
N LEU A 146 -11.93 15.47 -12.90
CA LEU A 146 -11.22 16.74 -12.99
C LEU A 146 -11.73 17.58 -14.16
N ASN A 147 -11.74 18.90 -13.99
CA ASN A 147 -12.39 19.82 -14.92
C ASN A 147 -11.52 20.14 -16.15
N SER A 148 -10.21 19.96 -16.06
CA SER A 148 -9.28 20.35 -17.11
C SER A 148 -8.03 19.47 -17.16
N GLU A 149 -7.41 19.39 -18.33
CA GLU A 149 -6.09 18.75 -18.52
C GLU A 149 -4.99 19.47 -17.72
N ALA A 150 -5.12 20.80 -17.54
CA ALA A 150 -4.18 21.56 -16.70
C ALA A 150 -4.22 21.08 -15.25
N ASP A 151 -5.41 20.81 -14.70
CA ASP A 151 -5.53 20.32 -13.33
C ASP A 151 -5.01 18.87 -13.19
N ILE A 152 -5.14 18.05 -14.25
CA ILE A 152 -4.53 16.72 -14.30
C ILE A 152 -3.01 16.85 -14.25
N ASN A 153 -2.44 17.66 -15.14
CA ASN A 153 -1.00 17.85 -15.25
C ASN A 153 -0.40 18.42 -13.96
N GLU A 154 -1.02 19.43 -13.34
CA GLU A 154 -0.56 19.99 -12.06
C GLU A 154 -0.45 18.90 -10.97
N ARG A 155 -1.46 18.04 -10.85
CA ARG A 155 -1.50 16.99 -9.82
C ARG A 155 -0.51 15.86 -10.08
N VAL A 156 -0.31 15.51 -11.36
CA VAL A 156 0.65 14.48 -11.76
C VAL A 156 2.08 14.99 -11.63
N ASP A 157 2.37 16.20 -12.09
CA ASP A 157 3.70 16.80 -12.03
C ASP A 157 4.12 17.11 -10.59
N GLY A 158 3.20 17.59 -9.75
CA GLY A 158 3.47 17.76 -8.31
C GLY A 158 3.91 16.45 -7.65
N ARG A 159 3.21 15.34 -7.92
CA ARG A 159 3.59 14.01 -7.40
C ARG A 159 4.86 13.48 -8.05
N ARG A 160 5.08 13.73 -9.33
CA ARG A 160 6.32 13.37 -10.01
C ARG A 160 7.52 14.08 -9.38
N GLN A 161 7.41 15.37 -9.05
CA GLN A 161 8.51 16.11 -8.43
C GLN A 161 8.72 15.70 -6.97
N GLU A 162 7.64 15.55 -6.20
CA GLU A 162 7.72 15.38 -4.77
C GLU A 162 7.82 13.92 -4.29
N LEU A 163 7.27 12.97 -5.05
CA LEU A 163 7.10 11.58 -4.63
C LEU A 163 7.75 10.57 -5.56
N TRP A 164 7.55 10.68 -6.87
CA TRP A 164 7.93 9.62 -7.82
C TRP A 164 9.17 9.93 -8.64
N GLY A 165 9.80 11.08 -8.44
CA GLY A 165 10.82 11.61 -9.36
C GLY A 165 12.02 10.69 -9.52
N ASP A 166 12.54 10.17 -8.42
CA ASP A 166 13.59 9.16 -8.38
C ASP A 166 13.20 7.85 -9.08
N MET A 167 11.95 7.39 -8.91
CA MET A 167 11.43 6.18 -9.55
C MET A 167 11.32 6.36 -11.07
N VAL A 168 10.69 7.47 -11.49
CA VAL A 168 10.48 7.82 -12.90
C VAL A 168 11.82 8.03 -13.61
N ASN A 169 12.75 8.76 -12.98
CA ASN A 169 14.10 8.98 -13.53
C ASN A 169 14.91 7.68 -13.68
N GLN A 170 14.54 6.64 -12.93
CA GLN A 170 15.18 5.32 -12.99
C GLN A 170 14.37 4.29 -13.79
N GLY A 171 13.31 4.72 -14.48
CA GLY A 171 12.64 3.95 -15.51
C GLY A 171 11.24 3.44 -15.16
N THR A 172 10.69 3.80 -14.00
CA THR A 172 9.26 3.62 -13.73
C THR A 172 8.43 4.35 -14.79
N LYS A 173 7.45 3.65 -15.35
CA LYS A 173 6.52 4.22 -16.33
C LYS A 173 5.41 4.96 -15.60
N LEU A 174 5.15 6.19 -15.99
CA LEU A 174 4.03 6.98 -15.50
C LEU A 174 3.05 7.17 -16.65
N VAL A 175 1.82 6.68 -16.47
CA VAL A 175 0.80 6.64 -17.51
C VAL A 175 -0.56 7.02 -16.95
N GLN A 176 -1.46 7.49 -17.82
CA GLN A 176 -2.85 7.74 -17.46
C GLN A 176 -3.70 6.50 -17.77
N HIS A 177 -4.52 6.09 -16.80
CA HIS A 177 -5.53 5.07 -16.99
C HIS A 177 -6.91 5.72 -17.02
N PHE A 178 -7.57 5.61 -18.17
CA PHE A 178 -8.85 6.28 -18.46
C PHE A 178 -10.07 5.43 -18.07
N ASN A 179 -9.91 4.51 -17.11
CA ASN A 179 -10.96 3.60 -16.65
C ASN A 179 -11.68 2.85 -17.79
N ASN A 180 -10.91 2.48 -18.83
CA ASN A 180 -11.40 1.80 -20.01
C ASN A 180 -10.48 0.64 -20.40
N LYS A 181 -10.99 -0.25 -21.27
CA LYS A 181 -10.26 -1.45 -21.68
C LYS A 181 -8.97 -1.13 -22.42
N GLU A 182 -8.98 -0.14 -23.31
CA GLU A 182 -7.81 0.24 -24.11
C GLU A 182 -6.61 0.64 -23.25
N SER A 183 -6.81 1.54 -22.29
CA SER A 183 -5.72 1.97 -21.40
C SER A 183 -5.26 0.84 -20.46
N ALA A 184 -6.16 -0.04 -20.01
CA ALA A 184 -5.80 -1.21 -19.20
C ALA A 184 -4.96 -2.21 -20.01
N ASP A 185 -5.38 -2.51 -21.24
CA ASP A 185 -4.69 -3.41 -22.15
C ASP A 185 -3.29 -2.86 -22.52
N ASN A 186 -3.17 -1.54 -22.75
CA ASN A 186 -1.89 -0.87 -22.99
C ASN A 186 -0.93 -1.00 -21.79
N ILE A 187 -1.43 -0.85 -20.57
CA ILE A 187 -0.62 -1.02 -19.34
C ILE A 187 -0.10 -2.46 -19.22
N ILE A 188 -0.94 -3.44 -19.52
CA ILE A 188 -0.54 -4.86 -19.47
C ILE A 188 0.48 -5.17 -20.56
N ASP A 189 0.32 -4.65 -21.78
CA ASP A 189 1.35 -4.82 -22.82
C ASP A 189 2.69 -4.20 -22.39
N MET A 190 2.70 -3.03 -21.75
CA MET A 190 3.93 -2.44 -21.21
C MET A 190 4.64 -3.38 -20.24
N ILE A 191 3.91 -3.99 -19.29
CA ILE A 191 4.50 -4.96 -18.35
C ILE A 191 5.04 -6.19 -19.08
N ILE A 192 4.35 -6.69 -20.10
CA ILE A 192 4.84 -7.81 -20.92
C ILE A 192 6.16 -7.44 -21.63
N GLN A 193 6.25 -6.24 -22.23
CA GLN A 193 7.50 -5.82 -22.87
C GLN A 193 8.64 -5.63 -21.87
N ILE A 194 8.33 -5.10 -20.68
CA ILE A 194 9.28 -5.00 -19.56
C ILE A 194 9.79 -6.40 -19.18
N SER A 195 8.89 -7.36 -18.93
CA SER A 195 9.24 -8.74 -18.57
C SER A 195 10.11 -9.41 -19.62
N LYS A 196 9.75 -9.29 -20.90
CA LYS A 196 10.56 -9.83 -22.01
C LYS A 196 11.98 -9.25 -22.05
N LYS A 197 12.13 -7.97 -21.72
CA LYS A 197 13.41 -7.26 -21.81
C LYS A 197 14.28 -7.46 -20.56
N LEU A 198 13.67 -7.47 -19.37
CA LEU A 198 14.38 -7.39 -18.09
C LEU A 198 14.24 -8.67 -17.25
N GLY A 199 13.31 -9.56 -17.60
CA GLY A 199 13.00 -10.76 -16.84
C GLY A 199 12.10 -10.46 -15.63
N LYS A 200 12.35 -11.19 -14.54
CA LYS A 200 11.56 -11.09 -13.30
C LYS A 200 12.01 -9.90 -12.45
N LEU A 201 11.05 -9.27 -11.77
CA LEU A 201 11.28 -8.24 -10.76
C LEU A 201 11.99 -8.86 -9.56
N ARG A 202 13.12 -8.26 -9.19
CA ARG A 202 13.86 -8.56 -7.96
C ARG A 202 13.86 -7.33 -7.06
N SER A 203 13.28 -7.45 -5.88
CA SER A 203 13.14 -6.32 -4.95
C SER A 203 14.34 -6.21 -3.99
N LEU A 204 14.58 -5.01 -3.46
CA LEU A 204 15.56 -4.80 -2.39
C LEU A 204 15.21 -5.63 -1.15
N LEU A 205 13.91 -5.69 -0.80
CA LEU A 205 13.45 -6.49 0.32
C LEU A 205 13.83 -7.97 0.18
N GLN A 206 13.68 -8.56 -1.01
CA GLN A 206 14.11 -9.94 -1.26
C GLN A 206 15.61 -10.12 -1.08
N ASP A 207 16.42 -9.16 -1.53
CA ASP A 207 17.88 -9.20 -1.38
C ASP A 207 18.34 -9.07 0.06
N GLU A 208 17.61 -8.29 0.85
CA GLU A 208 17.85 -8.14 2.29
C GLU A 208 17.43 -9.39 3.05
N LEU A 209 16.23 -9.93 2.79
CA LEU A 209 15.73 -11.14 3.44
C LEU A 209 16.57 -12.39 3.11
N ALA A 210 17.14 -12.47 1.90
CA ALA A 210 18.07 -13.53 1.54
C ALA A 210 19.41 -13.48 2.32
N ARG A 211 19.79 -12.31 2.85
CA ARG A 211 21.00 -12.11 3.66
C ARG A 211 20.73 -12.23 5.14
N ASP A 212 19.58 -11.72 5.58
CA ASP A 212 19.10 -11.80 6.96
C ASP A 212 17.58 -11.97 6.95
N PRO A 213 17.05 -13.10 7.44
CA PRO A 213 15.63 -13.40 7.33
C PRO A 213 14.76 -12.45 8.17
N ARG A 214 15.35 -11.70 9.11
CA ARG A 214 14.62 -10.80 10.02
C ARG A 214 14.14 -9.56 9.27
N LEU A 215 12.82 -9.39 9.20
CA LEU A 215 12.21 -8.25 8.51
C LEU A 215 12.68 -6.91 9.09
N ILE A 216 12.95 -6.85 10.40
CA ILE A 216 13.40 -5.63 11.08
C ILE A 216 14.79 -5.14 10.65
N GLU A 217 15.61 -6.01 10.05
CA GLU A 217 16.95 -5.65 9.57
C GLU A 217 16.96 -5.10 8.15
N THR A 218 15.85 -5.24 7.43
CA THR A 218 15.66 -4.72 6.08
C THR A 218 15.55 -3.19 6.10
N THR A 219 15.84 -2.54 4.97
CA THR A 219 15.68 -1.08 4.82
C THR A 219 14.25 -0.66 5.12
N ALA A 220 13.27 -1.42 4.63
CA ALA A 220 11.85 -1.18 4.91
C ALA A 220 11.52 -1.37 6.40
N GLY A 221 11.98 -2.46 7.02
CA GLY A 221 11.73 -2.74 8.43
C GLY A 221 12.35 -1.71 9.37
N LYS A 222 13.59 -1.28 9.09
CA LYS A 222 14.26 -0.19 9.82
C LYS A 222 13.49 1.11 9.73
N ASP A 223 12.96 1.45 8.56
CA ASP A 223 12.17 2.66 8.39
C ASP A 223 10.85 2.59 9.16
N VAL A 224 10.09 1.50 9.01
CA VAL A 224 8.82 1.32 9.72
C VAL A 224 9.03 1.34 11.24
N LYS A 225 10.08 0.69 11.74
CA LYS A 225 10.45 0.75 13.16
C LYS A 225 10.69 2.17 13.63
N LYS A 226 11.50 2.96 12.90
CA LYS A 226 11.77 4.36 13.24
C LYS A 226 10.47 5.17 13.31
N GLN A 227 9.56 4.97 12.37
CA GLN A 227 8.26 5.65 12.36
C GLN A 227 7.39 5.26 13.56
N LEU A 228 7.33 3.96 13.90
CA LEU A 228 6.60 3.48 15.08
C LEU A 228 7.19 4.03 16.39
N GLU A 229 8.51 4.01 16.54
CA GLU A 229 9.19 4.55 17.72
C GLU A 229 8.94 6.06 17.89
N GLU A 230 8.94 6.81 16.79
CA GLU A 230 8.57 8.23 16.82
C GLU A 230 7.11 8.45 17.22
N GLU A 231 6.18 7.63 16.71
CA GLU A 231 4.76 7.74 17.07
C GLU A 231 4.50 7.32 18.53
N ILE A 232 5.14 6.24 19.00
CA ILE A 232 5.10 5.80 20.40
C ILE A 232 5.57 6.93 21.32
N ARG A 233 6.68 7.59 20.98
CA ARG A 233 7.20 8.73 21.75
C ARG A 233 6.21 9.89 21.79
N LYS A 234 5.61 10.27 20.65
CA LYS A 234 4.60 11.34 20.58
C LYS A 234 3.38 11.04 21.45
N VAL A 235 2.83 9.82 21.36
CA VAL A 235 1.67 9.40 22.15
C VAL A 235 2.02 9.32 23.64
N THR A 236 3.22 8.84 23.99
CA THR A 236 3.69 8.80 25.39
C THR A 236 3.77 10.20 25.99
N THR A 237 4.33 11.17 25.27
CA THR A 237 4.36 12.58 25.72
C THR A 237 2.95 13.16 25.85
N GLN A 238 2.03 12.86 24.92
CA GLN A 238 0.63 13.30 25.03
C GLN A 238 -0.06 12.69 26.26
N LEU A 239 0.19 11.42 26.57
CA LEU A 239 -0.32 10.76 27.77
C LEU A 239 0.18 11.43 29.06
N GLU A 240 1.46 11.77 29.13
CA GLU A 240 2.04 12.47 30.28
C GLU A 240 1.43 13.87 30.46
N GLN A 241 1.30 14.62 29.37
CA GLN A 241 0.66 15.94 29.38
C GLN A 241 -0.82 15.85 29.79
N ASN A 242 -1.55 14.86 29.28
CA ASN A 242 -2.94 14.66 29.64
C ASN A 242 -3.07 14.26 31.12
N ARG A 243 -2.21 13.37 31.62
CA ARG A 243 -2.15 13.01 33.06
C ARG A 243 -1.88 14.23 33.96
N GLY A 244 -1.03 15.16 33.53
CA GLY A 244 -0.78 16.43 34.24
C GLY A 244 -2.00 17.36 34.30
N LYS A 245 -2.92 17.26 33.34
CA LYS A 245 -4.17 18.04 33.26
C LYS A 245 -5.36 17.37 33.95
N ARG A 246 -5.13 16.27 34.69
CA ARG A 246 -6.19 15.48 35.32
C ARG A 246 -7.09 16.35 36.22
N PRO A 247 -8.40 16.49 35.90
CA PRO A 247 -9.32 17.25 36.74
C PRO A 247 -9.57 16.53 38.07
N ARG A 248 -10.05 17.26 39.09
CA ARG A 248 -10.46 16.63 40.35
C ARG A 248 -11.66 15.72 40.14
N LYS A 249 -11.66 14.57 40.82
CA LYS A 249 -12.79 13.63 40.76
C LYS A 249 -14.04 14.29 41.36
N PRO A 250 -15.14 14.44 40.59
CA PRO A 250 -16.33 15.14 41.07
C PRO A 250 -17.08 14.32 42.11
N LEU A 251 -17.75 15.01 43.04
CA LEU A 251 -18.65 14.38 44.01
C LEU A 251 -19.88 13.81 43.29
N LYS A 252 -20.24 12.54 43.58
CA LYS A 252 -21.33 11.81 42.91
C LYS A 252 -22.71 12.46 43.07
N ARG A 253 -22.92 13.30 44.10
CA ARG A 253 -24.23 13.90 44.43
C ARG A 253 -24.31 15.41 44.22
N ASP A 254 -23.23 16.08 43.80
CA ASP A 254 -23.28 17.51 43.48
C ASP A 254 -24.09 17.74 42.20
N LYS A 255 -25.20 18.46 42.31
CA LYS A 255 -26.11 18.81 41.20
C LYS A 255 -25.98 20.26 40.77
N SER A 256 -25.05 21.02 41.36
CA SER A 256 -24.78 22.39 40.94
C SER A 256 -24.24 22.44 39.50
N GLN A 257 -24.32 23.61 38.86
CA GLN A 257 -23.72 23.82 37.55
C GLN A 257 -22.21 23.51 37.57
N ALA A 258 -21.51 23.87 38.66
CA ALA A 258 -20.11 23.53 38.87
C ALA A 258 -19.87 22.00 38.92
N GLY A 259 -20.73 21.27 39.63
CA GLY A 259 -20.71 19.81 39.68
C GLY A 259 -20.94 19.15 38.33
N ILE A 260 -21.84 19.69 37.51
CA ILE A 260 -22.10 19.21 36.14
C ILE A 260 -20.89 19.44 35.24
N THR A 261 -20.31 20.65 35.24
CA THR A 261 -19.11 20.99 34.45
C THR A 261 -17.91 20.12 34.86
N ALA A 262 -17.69 19.91 36.16
CA ALA A 262 -16.62 19.04 36.66
C ALA A 262 -16.78 17.58 36.22
N ARG A 263 -18.02 17.06 36.15
CA ARG A 263 -18.29 15.72 35.61
C ARG A 263 -18.01 15.60 34.12
N ARG A 264 -18.33 16.63 33.35
CA ARG A 264 -18.03 16.67 31.91
C ARG A 264 -16.52 16.68 31.68
N ALA A 265 -15.79 17.60 32.31
CA ALA A 265 -14.33 17.66 32.21
C ALA A 265 -13.65 16.35 32.65
N TRP A 266 -14.13 15.70 33.72
CA TRP A 266 -13.63 14.39 34.15
C TRP A 266 -13.89 13.28 33.13
N ARG A 267 -15.06 13.29 32.48
CA ARG A 267 -15.41 12.32 31.44
C ARG A 267 -14.53 12.51 30.21
N ASP A 268 -14.48 13.73 29.69
CA ASP A 268 -13.71 14.06 28.49
C ASP A 268 -12.22 13.70 28.69
N TRP A 269 -11.62 14.12 29.82
CA TRP A 269 -10.25 13.73 30.18
C TRP A 269 -10.05 12.21 30.26
N ARG A 270 -11.02 11.47 30.83
CA ARG A 270 -10.94 10.01 30.99
C ARG A 270 -11.03 9.32 29.63
N ASP A 271 -11.89 9.79 28.75
CA ASP A 271 -12.09 9.23 27.42
C ASP A 271 -10.86 9.49 26.54
N ASP A 272 -10.33 10.72 26.55
CA ASP A 272 -9.07 11.08 25.89
C ASP A 272 -7.88 10.25 26.41
N GLN A 273 -7.80 10.07 27.74
CA GLN A 273 -6.76 9.24 28.36
C GLN A 273 -6.84 7.78 27.89
N LYS A 274 -8.07 7.24 27.81
CA LYS A 274 -8.30 5.86 27.37
C LYS A 274 -7.92 5.68 25.89
N GLU A 275 -8.32 6.62 25.02
CA GLU A 275 -7.98 6.57 23.60
C GLU A 275 -6.47 6.59 23.37
N LEU A 276 -5.75 7.47 24.07
CA LEU A 276 -4.29 7.52 23.99
C LEU A 276 -3.61 6.26 24.53
N GLU A 277 -4.14 5.65 25.61
CA GLU A 277 -3.61 4.39 26.17
C GLU A 277 -3.84 3.21 25.21
N GLU A 278 -5.02 3.13 24.58
CA GLU A 278 -5.34 2.14 23.54
C GLU A 278 -4.45 2.31 22.31
N LYS A 279 -4.24 3.55 21.87
CA LYS A 279 -3.34 3.86 20.76
C LYS A 279 -1.90 3.46 21.08
N LEU A 280 -1.39 3.78 22.27
CA LEU A 280 -0.03 3.39 22.70
C LEU A 280 0.13 1.87 22.71
N ALA A 281 -0.83 1.15 23.31
CA ALA A 281 -0.80 -0.31 23.37
C ALA A 281 -0.78 -0.93 21.97
N MET A 282 -1.60 -0.42 21.04
CA MET A 282 -1.63 -0.85 19.65
C MET A 282 -0.31 -0.61 18.91
N LEU A 283 0.32 0.56 19.08
CA LEU A 283 1.62 0.87 18.48
C LEU A 283 2.75 -0.02 19.03
N GLN A 284 2.76 -0.25 20.35
CA GLN A 284 3.72 -1.16 21.00
C GLN A 284 3.53 -2.60 20.52
N PHE A 285 2.28 -3.05 20.34
CA PHE A 285 1.97 -4.34 19.75
C PHE A 285 2.52 -4.45 18.32
N ARG A 286 2.30 -3.44 17.47
CA ARG A 286 2.83 -3.39 16.10
C ARG A 286 4.36 -3.44 16.07
N LEU A 287 5.04 -2.69 16.94
CA LEU A 287 6.50 -2.72 17.04
C LEU A 287 7.01 -4.10 17.48
N LYS A 288 6.36 -4.73 18.46
CA LYS A 288 6.70 -6.09 18.89
C LYS A 288 6.48 -7.11 17.77
N ARG A 289 5.37 -7.01 17.03
CA ARG A 289 5.08 -7.85 15.87
C ARG A 289 6.18 -7.71 14.82
N LEU A 290 6.51 -6.49 14.42
CA LEU A 290 7.58 -6.22 13.45
C LEU A 290 8.93 -6.83 13.87
N ASN A 291 9.30 -6.72 15.15
CA ASN A 291 10.54 -7.31 15.68
C ASN A 291 10.54 -8.85 15.66
N SER A 292 9.38 -9.49 15.63
CA SER A 292 9.25 -10.95 15.62
C SER A 292 9.19 -11.57 14.21
N LEU A 293 9.01 -10.75 13.17
CA LEU A 293 8.85 -11.24 11.81
C LEU A 293 10.21 -11.65 11.21
N SER A 294 10.26 -12.89 10.74
CA SER A 294 11.39 -13.50 10.05
C SER A 294 10.87 -14.39 8.93
N TYR A 295 11.57 -14.44 7.79
CA TYR A 295 11.13 -15.10 6.57
C TYR A 295 12.19 -16.02 5.95
#